data_AF-A0A3D4UMC3-F1
#
_entry.id   AF-A0A3D4UMC3-F1
#
_cell.length_a   1.000
_cell.length_b   1.000
_cell.length_c   1.000
_cell.angle_alpha   90.00
_cell.angle_beta   90.00
_cell.angle_gamma   90.00
#
_symmetry.space_group_name_H-M   'P 1'
#
loop_
_entity.id
_entity.type
_entity.pdbx_description
1 polymer ?
#
loop_
_entity_poly.entity_id
_entity_poly.type
_entity_poly.pdbx_seq_one_letter_code
_entity_poly.pdbx_strand_id
1 'polypeptide(L)'
;MDTAIKVSEYQARRKKVSTALKGSVGLVFAGAGSPPLRGEWFPDMDFRYLTGISDEPGAVVLFDPTNPNPKRRTILFLKPVNPEMDVWDGYRDHISQELRDRYGFDTVMRTMALPRFLTEGARRTKKLSCLHPTAAYTQPLTPDLEIFQKVASRMPGCSIVDQSEVITSLRLVKSPAEIKQINAAIKATHNGLNRLMAKLKPGVGERDLHNALVGGFAEAGSVR
;
A
#
# COMPACT_ATOMS: atom_id res chain seq x y z
N MET A 1 -18.25 -16.62 2.62
CA MET A 1 -18.24 -15.67 3.76
C MET A 1 -17.41 -14.48 3.35
N ASP A 2 -17.98 -13.29 3.28
CA ASP A 2 -17.23 -12.09 2.89
C ASP A 2 -16.17 -11.78 3.97
N THR A 3 -14.90 -11.96 3.60
CA THR A 3 -13.72 -11.69 4.44
C THR A 3 -13.07 -10.35 4.07
N ALA A 4 -13.68 -9.56 3.17
CA ALA A 4 -13.12 -8.29 2.76
C ALA A 4 -13.09 -7.28 3.91
N ILE A 5 -11.98 -6.54 4.03
CA ILE A 5 -11.87 -5.40 4.94
C ILE A 5 -12.66 -4.25 4.32
N LYS A 6 -13.54 -3.63 5.13
CA LYS A 6 -14.39 -2.52 4.68
C LYS A 6 -13.56 -1.24 4.47
N VAL A 7 -14.00 -0.41 3.52
CA VAL A 7 -13.39 0.90 3.22
C VAL A 7 -13.28 1.79 4.47
N SER A 8 -14.28 1.75 5.35
CA SER A 8 -14.29 2.49 6.62
C SER A 8 -13.13 2.13 7.55
N GLU A 9 -12.63 0.88 7.51
CA GLU A 9 -11.50 0.47 8.34
C GLU A 9 -10.19 1.06 7.80
N TYR A 10 -9.99 1.09 6.49
CA TYR A 10 -8.85 1.77 5.86
C TYR A 10 -8.84 3.27 6.19
N GLN A 11 -10.00 3.93 6.15
CA GLN A 11 -10.13 5.34 6.58
C GLN A 11 -9.73 5.54 8.05
N ALA A 12 -10.15 4.63 8.94
CA ALA A 12 -9.79 4.69 10.35
C ALA A 12 -8.28 4.53 10.56
N ARG A 13 -7.61 3.62 9.83
CA ARG A 13 -6.15 3.44 9.86
C ARG A 13 -5.43 4.71 9.41
N ARG A 14 -5.86 5.32 8.29
CA ARG A 14 -5.31 6.59 7.78
C ARG A 14 -5.46 7.74 8.79
N LYS A 15 -6.59 7.81 9.50
CA LYS A 15 -6.80 8.80 10.56
C LYS A 15 -5.82 8.62 11.74
N LYS A 16 -5.51 7.37 12.13
CA LYS A 16 -4.51 7.08 13.16
C LYS A 16 -3.11 7.53 12.74
N VAL A 17 -2.70 7.24 11.50
CA VAL A 17 -1.43 7.75 10.93
C VAL A 17 -1.39 9.27 10.93
N SER A 18 -2.45 9.92 10.44
CA SER A 18 -2.55 11.40 10.41
C SER A 18 -2.42 12.02 11.80
N THR A 19 -2.98 11.37 12.83
CA THR A 19 -2.87 11.83 14.23
C THR A 19 -1.44 11.63 14.76
N ALA A 20 -0.80 10.51 14.46
CA ALA A 20 0.56 10.18 14.90
C ALA A 20 1.62 11.13 14.32
N LEU A 21 1.41 11.66 13.12
CA LEU A 21 2.31 12.62 12.47
C LEU A 21 2.45 13.95 13.24
N LYS A 22 1.55 14.28 14.18
CA LYS A 22 1.60 15.52 14.98
C LYS A 22 1.84 16.79 14.13
N GLY A 23 1.24 16.80 12.95
CA GLY A 23 1.27 17.93 12.01
C GLY A 23 2.45 17.97 11.03
N SER A 24 3.30 16.93 10.97
CA SER A 24 4.24 16.75 9.86
C SER A 24 3.56 16.19 8.61
N VAL A 25 4.22 16.39 7.46
CA VAL A 25 3.80 15.80 6.18
C VAL A 25 4.46 14.44 5.98
N GLY A 26 3.68 13.43 5.60
CA GLY A 26 4.17 12.07 5.35
C GLY A 26 3.78 11.55 3.97
N LEU A 27 4.57 10.60 3.44
CA LEU A 27 4.32 9.94 2.16
C LEU A 27 4.37 8.42 2.34
N VAL A 28 3.42 7.71 1.74
CA VAL A 28 3.43 6.25 1.63
C VAL A 28 3.30 5.88 0.16
N PHE A 29 4.20 5.04 -0.34
CA PHE A 29 4.32 4.69 -1.76
C PHE A 29 3.82 3.27 -1.96
N ALA A 30 3.09 3.00 -3.03
CA ALA A 30 2.69 1.66 -3.41
C ALA A 30 3.86 0.82 -3.94
N GLY A 31 4.99 1.45 -4.29
CA GLY A 31 6.08 0.81 -5.03
C GLY A 31 5.85 0.89 -6.54
N ALA A 32 6.95 0.81 -7.29
CA ALA A 32 6.89 0.76 -8.75
C ALA A 32 6.77 -0.71 -9.19
N GLY A 33 5.84 -0.99 -10.12
CA GLY A 33 5.93 -2.21 -10.92
C GLY A 33 7.02 -2.02 -11.97
N SER A 34 7.93 -2.98 -12.10
CA SER A 34 8.89 -3.00 -13.21
C SER A 34 8.14 -3.24 -14.52
N PRO A 35 8.34 -2.42 -15.58
CA PRO A 35 7.86 -2.72 -16.92
C PRO A 35 8.78 -3.76 -17.60
N PRO A 36 8.25 -4.68 -18.42
CA PRO A 36 6.84 -5.08 -18.48
C PRO A 36 6.44 -5.77 -17.15
N LEU A 37 5.17 -5.65 -16.77
CA LEU A 37 4.58 -6.46 -15.69
C LEU A 37 4.54 -7.94 -16.12
N ARG A 38 5.71 -8.57 -16.28
CA ARG A 38 5.85 -10.01 -16.43
C ARG A 38 5.78 -10.59 -15.03
N GLY A 39 4.59 -11.06 -14.67
CA GLY A 39 4.29 -11.61 -13.35
C GLY A 39 3.35 -10.72 -12.55
N GLU A 40 3.00 -11.18 -11.36
CA GLU A 40 2.11 -10.45 -10.47
C GLU A 40 2.89 -9.37 -9.73
N TRP A 41 2.43 -8.12 -9.83
CA TRP A 41 2.93 -7.04 -9.00
C TRP A 41 2.18 -6.99 -7.67
N PHE A 42 2.92 -6.71 -6.60
CA PHE A 42 2.37 -6.52 -5.27
C PHE A 42 2.71 -5.11 -4.79
N PRO A 43 1.72 -4.38 -4.25
CA PRO A 43 1.99 -3.12 -3.61
C PRO A 43 2.84 -3.33 -2.35
N ASP A 44 3.52 -2.27 -1.95
CA ASP A 44 4.07 -2.14 -0.62
C ASP A 44 3.00 -2.45 0.44
N MET A 45 3.41 -3.19 1.48
CA MET A 45 2.48 -3.73 2.46
C MET A 45 1.90 -2.64 3.38
N ASP A 46 2.63 -1.56 3.62
CA ASP A 46 2.13 -0.42 4.39
C ASP A 46 1.13 0.38 3.54
N PHE A 47 1.41 0.55 2.25
CA PHE A 47 0.43 1.12 1.33
C PHE A 47 -0.86 0.28 1.29
N ARG A 48 -0.75 -1.03 1.07
CA ARG A 48 -1.91 -1.93 1.02
C ARG A 48 -2.67 -1.96 2.34
N TYR A 49 -1.98 -1.93 3.48
CA TYR A 49 -2.60 -1.87 4.80
C TYR A 49 -3.45 -0.60 4.99
N LEU A 50 -3.02 0.53 4.43
CA LEU A 50 -3.69 1.82 4.56
C LEU A 50 -4.77 2.07 3.50
N THR A 51 -4.71 1.43 2.33
CA THR A 51 -5.59 1.72 1.19
C THR A 51 -6.45 0.54 0.76
N GLY A 52 -5.99 -0.69 0.95
CA GLY A 52 -6.59 -1.89 0.37
C GLY A 52 -6.37 -2.04 -1.14
N ILE A 53 -5.68 -1.10 -1.78
CA ILE A 53 -5.46 -1.07 -3.23
C ILE A 53 -4.31 -2.01 -3.59
N SER A 54 -4.48 -2.83 -4.63
CA SER A 54 -3.49 -3.83 -5.07
C SER A 54 -3.14 -3.79 -6.56
N ASP A 55 -3.75 -2.88 -7.30
CA ASP A 55 -3.75 -2.82 -8.76
C ASP A 55 -3.28 -1.45 -9.30
N GLU A 56 -2.78 -0.56 -8.44
CA GLU A 56 -2.30 0.77 -8.82
C GLU A 56 -0.79 0.94 -8.56
N PRO A 57 0.08 0.43 -9.46
CA PRO A 57 1.53 0.60 -9.33
C PRO A 57 1.94 2.06 -9.44
N GLY A 58 2.82 2.49 -8.54
CA GLY A 58 3.29 3.88 -8.43
C GLY A 58 2.28 4.85 -7.85
N ALA A 59 1.21 4.36 -7.23
CA ALA A 59 0.34 5.21 -6.42
C ALA A 59 1.05 5.71 -5.15
N VAL A 60 0.63 6.86 -4.65
CA VAL A 60 1.21 7.51 -3.47
C VAL A 60 0.11 8.11 -2.60
N VAL A 61 0.18 7.90 -1.29
CA VAL A 61 -0.67 8.60 -0.32
C VAL A 61 0.13 9.72 0.32
N LEU A 62 -0.40 10.94 0.25
CA LEU A 62 0.09 12.10 0.98
C LEU A 62 -0.74 12.30 2.24
N PHE A 63 -0.06 12.38 3.38
CA PHE A 63 -0.63 12.81 4.65
C PHE A 63 -0.20 14.23 4.95
N ASP A 64 -1.17 15.10 5.17
CA ASP A 64 -0.96 16.50 5.51
C ASP A 64 -1.96 16.95 6.59
N PRO A 65 -1.78 16.54 7.85
CA PRO A 65 -2.79 16.69 8.91
C PRO A 65 -3.19 18.15 9.19
N THR A 66 -2.29 19.11 8.93
CA THR A 66 -2.50 20.55 9.17
C THR A 66 -3.09 21.28 7.97
N ASN A 67 -3.47 20.56 6.90
CA ASN A 67 -4.04 21.20 5.73
C ASN A 67 -5.32 21.97 6.12
N PRO A 68 -5.46 23.26 5.73
CA PRO A 68 -6.64 24.06 6.03
C PRO A 68 -7.90 23.50 5.39
N ASN A 69 -7.77 22.79 4.26
CA ASN A 69 -8.89 22.05 3.68
C ASN A 69 -8.90 20.61 4.22
N PRO A 70 -9.94 20.21 4.99
CA PRO A 70 -10.03 18.85 5.55
C PRO A 70 -9.95 17.75 4.49
N LYS A 71 -10.53 17.96 3.30
CA LYS A 71 -10.53 17.00 2.20
C LYS A 71 -9.13 16.76 1.61
N ARG A 72 -8.18 17.66 1.88
CA ARG A 72 -6.79 17.60 1.40
C ARG A 72 -5.79 17.14 2.46
N ARG A 73 -6.27 16.74 3.65
CA ARG A 73 -5.40 16.19 4.70
C ARG A 73 -4.90 14.80 4.39
N THR A 74 -5.58 14.09 3.50
CA THR A 74 -5.16 12.78 2.99
C THR A 74 -5.54 12.71 1.52
N ILE A 75 -4.53 12.64 0.64
CA ILE A 75 -4.73 12.64 -0.82
C ILE A 75 -4.11 11.38 -1.39
N LEU A 76 -4.88 10.66 -2.22
CA LEU A 76 -4.37 9.56 -3.03
C LEU A 76 -3.93 10.10 -4.40
N PHE A 77 -2.71 9.79 -4.79
CA PHE A 77 -2.16 10.09 -6.10
C PHE A 77 -2.05 8.81 -6.92
N LEU A 78 -2.66 8.78 -8.10
CA LEU A 78 -2.62 7.67 -9.05
C LEU A 78 -1.80 8.06 -10.29
N LYS A 79 -1.25 7.08 -11.00
CA LYS A 79 -0.58 7.36 -12.28
C LYS A 79 -1.56 7.99 -13.28
N PRO A 80 -1.07 8.83 -14.21
CA PRO A 80 -1.91 9.33 -15.31
C PRO A 80 -2.48 8.15 -16.12
N VAL A 81 -3.64 8.38 -16.73
CA VAL A 81 -4.19 7.50 -17.78
C VAL A 81 -3.35 7.77 -19.02
N ASN A 82 -2.85 6.71 -19.64
CA ASN A 82 -2.10 6.81 -20.89
C ASN A 82 -2.65 5.74 -21.84
N PRO A 83 -3.53 6.11 -22.79
CA PRO A 83 -4.18 5.16 -23.67
C PRO A 83 -3.22 4.23 -24.42
N GLU A 84 -2.01 4.69 -24.76
CA GLU A 84 -1.01 3.87 -25.45
C GLU A 84 -0.44 2.77 -24.54
N MET A 85 -0.29 3.06 -23.25
CA MET A 85 0.22 2.10 -22.24
C MET A 85 -0.89 1.23 -21.67
N ASP A 86 -2.10 1.77 -21.50
CA ASP A 86 -3.22 1.07 -20.86
C ASP A 86 -3.71 -0.13 -21.69
N VAL A 87 -3.43 -0.17 -22.99
CA VAL A 87 -3.62 -1.37 -23.84
C VAL A 87 -2.76 -2.54 -23.38
N TRP A 88 -1.60 -2.27 -22.79
CA TRP A 88 -0.64 -3.28 -22.33
C TRP A 88 -0.72 -3.53 -20.82
N ASP A 89 -0.82 -2.46 -20.03
CA ASP A 89 -0.81 -2.51 -18.57
C ASP A 89 -2.21 -2.76 -17.97
N GLY A 90 -3.25 -2.70 -18.79
CA GLY A 90 -4.64 -2.80 -18.38
C GLY A 90 -5.30 -1.43 -18.18
N TYR A 91 -6.63 -1.45 -18.17
CA TYR A 91 -7.44 -0.24 -18.03
C TYR A 91 -7.24 0.42 -16.67
N ARG A 92 -6.91 1.72 -16.67
CA ARG A 92 -6.89 2.55 -15.46
C ARG A 92 -8.13 3.43 -15.40
N ASP A 93 -8.81 3.39 -14.26
CA ASP A 93 -10.00 4.21 -14.02
C ASP A 93 -9.71 5.72 -14.14
N HIS A 94 -10.68 6.43 -14.72
CA HIS A 94 -10.71 7.90 -14.69
C HIS A 94 -11.03 8.36 -13.26
N ILE A 95 -10.54 9.55 -12.87
CA ILE A 95 -10.87 10.09 -11.55
C ILE A 95 -12.34 10.51 -11.56
N SER A 96 -13.18 9.71 -10.90
CA SER A 96 -14.62 9.92 -10.74
C SER A 96 -15.01 9.93 -9.26
N GLN A 97 -16.27 10.27 -8.97
CA GLN A 97 -16.81 10.13 -7.61
C GLN A 97 -16.88 8.67 -7.19
N GLU A 98 -17.23 7.77 -8.11
CA GLU A 98 -17.27 6.32 -7.86
C GLU A 98 -15.90 5.77 -7.46
N LEU A 99 -14.82 6.23 -8.10
CA LEU A 99 -13.45 5.84 -7.75
C LEU A 99 -13.07 6.31 -6.34
N ARG A 100 -13.47 7.54 -5.98
CA ARG A 100 -13.26 8.10 -4.64
C ARG A 100 -13.98 7.30 -3.57
N ASP A 101 -15.22 6.91 -3.83
CA ASP A 101 -16.04 6.14 -2.91
C ASP A 101 -15.51 4.70 -2.76
N ARG A 102 -15.07 4.09 -3.88
CA ARG A 102 -14.44 2.75 -3.90
C ARG A 102 -13.19 2.70 -3.01
N TYR A 103 -12.30 3.69 -3.12
CA TYR A 103 -11.05 3.74 -2.32
C TYR A 103 -11.22 4.44 -0.96
N GLY A 104 -12.34 5.12 -0.73
CA GLY A 104 -12.62 5.87 0.49
C GLY A 104 -11.78 7.13 0.68
N PHE A 105 -11.41 7.82 -0.41
CA PHE A 105 -10.65 9.07 -0.36
C PHE A 105 -11.52 10.25 -0.79
N ASP A 106 -11.51 11.33 0.01
CA ASP A 106 -12.18 12.58 -0.38
C ASP A 106 -11.54 13.24 -1.61
N THR A 107 -10.21 13.13 -1.71
CA THR A 107 -9.43 13.71 -2.81
C THR A 107 -8.52 12.65 -3.42
N VAL A 108 -8.71 12.42 -4.72
CA VAL A 108 -7.85 11.59 -5.58
C VAL A 108 -7.32 12.48 -6.71
N MET A 109 -6.02 12.40 -6.98
CA MET A 109 -5.34 13.21 -8.00
C MET A 109 -4.37 12.36 -8.82
N ARG A 110 -3.84 12.92 -9.91
CA ARG A 110 -2.74 12.27 -10.66
C ARG A 110 -1.39 12.63 -10.07
N THR A 111 -0.42 11.71 -10.14
CA THR A 111 0.94 11.86 -9.58
C THR A 111 1.66 13.13 -10.05
N MET A 112 1.33 13.65 -11.25
CA MET A 112 1.86 14.94 -11.74
C MET A 112 1.56 16.13 -10.82
N ALA A 113 0.49 16.05 -10.01
CA ALA A 113 0.15 17.08 -9.04
C ALA A 113 0.92 16.96 -7.71
N LEU A 114 1.53 15.80 -7.41
CA LEU A 114 2.21 15.54 -6.12
C LEU A 114 3.26 16.62 -5.76
N PRO A 115 4.16 17.06 -6.67
CA PRO A 115 5.17 18.06 -6.32
C PRO A 115 4.57 19.36 -5.79
N ARG A 116 3.42 19.79 -6.33
CA ARG A 116 2.71 20.99 -5.88
C ARG A 116 2.22 20.82 -4.44
N PHE A 117 1.43 19.79 -4.18
CA PHE A 117 0.82 19.58 -2.85
C PHE A 117 1.85 19.29 -1.77
N LEU A 118 2.88 18.52 -2.10
CA LEU A 118 4.00 18.28 -1.20
C LEU A 118 4.73 19.58 -0.86
N THR A 119 5.00 20.43 -1.85
CA THR A 119 5.65 21.72 -1.63
C THR A 119 4.79 22.65 -0.78
N GLU A 120 3.47 22.71 -1.03
CA GLU A 120 2.53 23.50 -0.22
C GLU A 120 2.52 23.03 1.25
N GLY A 121 2.43 21.72 1.49
CA GLY A 121 2.47 21.13 2.84
C GLY A 121 3.82 21.35 3.55
N ALA A 122 4.93 21.14 2.83
CA ALA A 122 6.27 21.35 3.35
C ALA A 122 6.53 22.81 3.73
N ARG A 123 6.08 23.77 2.90
CA ARG A 123 6.20 25.22 3.18
C ARG A 123 5.52 25.61 4.48
N ARG A 124 4.35 25.02 4.74
CA ARG A 124 3.55 25.32 5.94
C ARG A 124 4.10 24.65 7.20
N THR A 125 4.43 23.36 7.12
CA THR A 125 4.76 22.54 8.29
C THR A 125 6.23 22.55 8.64
N LYS A 126 7.11 22.72 7.63
CA LYS A 126 8.57 22.61 7.76
C LYS A 126 9.06 21.30 8.40
N LYS A 127 8.19 20.27 8.43
CA LYS A 127 8.48 18.99 9.06
C LYS A 127 7.96 17.87 8.17
N LEU A 128 8.87 17.05 7.68
CA LEU A 128 8.62 15.91 6.81
C LEU A 128 8.89 14.63 7.61
N SER A 129 7.98 13.67 7.58
CA SER A 129 8.10 12.42 8.32
C SER A 129 8.20 11.25 7.36
N CYS A 130 9.33 10.56 7.41
CA CYS A 130 9.52 9.29 6.73
C CYS A 130 8.63 8.24 7.38
N LEU A 131 7.88 7.51 6.56
CA LEU A 131 6.98 6.44 6.99
C LEU A 131 7.45 5.08 6.48
N HIS A 132 8.40 5.04 5.54
CA HIS A 132 9.01 3.80 5.07
C HIS A 132 10.11 3.33 6.03
N PRO A 133 10.31 2.01 6.19
CA PRO A 133 11.41 1.47 6.99
C PRO A 133 12.76 2.01 6.53
N THR A 134 13.62 2.39 7.47
CA THR A 134 14.96 2.90 7.15
C THR A 134 15.79 1.87 6.40
N ALA A 135 16.34 2.26 5.25
CA ALA A 135 17.26 1.45 4.48
C ALA A 135 18.65 1.39 5.14
N ALA A 136 19.37 0.28 4.94
CA ALA A 136 20.78 0.20 5.33
C ALA A 136 21.63 1.18 4.50
N TYR A 137 22.78 1.62 5.03
CA TYR A 137 23.63 2.62 4.34
C TYR A 137 24.15 2.15 2.96
N THR A 138 24.18 0.84 2.73
CA THR A 138 24.59 0.22 1.45
C THR A 138 23.46 0.15 0.42
N GLN A 139 22.22 0.41 0.84
CA GLN A 139 21.03 0.33 0.00
C GLN A 139 20.64 1.72 -0.53
N PRO A 140 19.87 1.79 -1.62
CA PRO A 140 19.26 3.04 -2.07
C PRO A 140 18.41 3.66 -0.96
N LEU A 141 18.28 4.99 -1.02
CA LEU A 141 17.37 5.72 -0.14
C LEU A 141 15.94 5.25 -0.32
N THR A 142 15.16 5.29 0.74
CA THR A 142 13.72 5.04 0.65
C THR A 142 13.03 6.13 -0.19
N PRO A 143 11.93 5.80 -0.90
CA PRO A 143 11.32 6.72 -1.85
C PRO A 143 10.82 8.03 -1.21
N ASP A 144 10.35 7.96 0.04
CA ASP A 144 9.96 9.14 0.82
C ASP A 144 11.17 10.00 1.20
N LEU A 145 12.23 9.40 1.72
CA LEU A 145 13.45 10.10 2.11
C LEU A 145 14.12 10.79 0.91
N GLU A 146 14.20 10.10 -0.23
CA GLU A 146 14.78 10.66 -1.46
C GLU A 146 14.02 11.93 -1.91
N ILE A 147 12.69 11.88 -1.90
CA ILE A 147 11.85 13.03 -2.26
C ILE A 147 11.95 14.14 -1.19
N PHE A 148 11.96 13.79 0.08
CA PHE A 148 12.07 14.77 1.16
C PHE A 148 13.42 15.49 1.17
N GLN A 149 14.53 14.82 0.86
CA GLN A 149 15.83 15.47 0.69
C GLN A 149 15.82 16.48 -0.47
N LYS A 150 15.16 16.17 -1.59
CA LYS A 150 14.99 17.10 -2.72
C LYS A 150 14.16 18.34 -2.33
N VAL A 151 13.14 18.15 -1.49
CA VAL A 151 12.30 19.27 -0.99
C VAL A 151 13.07 20.10 0.04
N ALA A 152 13.70 19.45 1.02
CA ALA A 152 14.42 20.09 2.12
C ALA A 152 15.62 20.92 1.63
N SER A 153 16.36 20.44 0.63
CA SER A 153 17.48 21.17 0.01
C SER A 153 17.08 22.51 -0.62
N ARG A 154 15.80 22.70 -0.94
CA ARG A 154 15.23 23.94 -1.51
C ARG A 154 14.44 24.76 -0.49
N MET A 155 14.38 24.30 0.76
CA MET A 155 13.51 24.86 1.77
C MET A 155 14.23 25.00 3.12
N PRO A 156 14.84 26.16 3.38
CA PRO A 156 15.47 26.44 4.67
C PRO A 156 14.50 26.22 5.84
N GLY A 157 15.04 25.65 6.92
CA GLY A 157 14.30 25.30 8.14
C GLY A 157 13.43 24.05 8.04
N CYS A 158 13.45 23.33 6.91
CA CYS A 158 12.71 22.08 6.77
C CYS A 158 13.47 20.91 7.43
N SER A 159 12.85 20.26 8.41
CA SER A 159 13.38 19.06 9.07
C SER A 159 12.79 17.79 8.47
N ILE A 160 13.60 16.73 8.40
CA ILE A 160 13.16 15.37 8.07
C ILE A 160 13.29 14.54 9.35
N VAL A 161 12.22 13.85 9.74
CA VAL A 161 12.20 13.00 10.93
C VAL A 161 11.76 11.59 10.57
N ASP A 162 12.26 10.60 11.28
CA ASP A 162 11.81 9.23 11.15
C ASP A 162 10.52 9.00 11.95
N GLN A 163 9.52 8.38 11.31
CA GLN A 163 8.29 7.87 11.90
C GLN A 163 7.89 6.52 11.27
N SER A 164 8.86 5.75 10.78
CA SER A 164 8.66 4.43 10.16
C SER A 164 7.94 3.43 11.07
N GLU A 165 8.07 3.56 12.39
CA GLU A 165 7.40 2.70 13.37
C GLU A 165 5.88 2.96 13.48
N VAL A 166 5.36 4.07 12.97
CA VAL A 166 3.94 4.44 13.12
C VAL A 166 3.04 3.39 12.48
N ILE A 167 3.31 3.00 11.23
CA ILE A 167 2.47 2.04 10.51
C ILE A 167 2.72 0.63 11.04
N THR A 168 3.97 0.27 11.33
CA THR A 168 4.36 -1.01 11.91
C THR A 168 3.63 -1.27 13.25
N SER A 169 3.56 -0.26 14.12
CA SER A 169 2.84 -0.35 15.40
C SER A 169 1.33 -0.59 15.21
N LEU A 170 0.72 0.05 14.21
CA LEU A 170 -0.69 -0.18 13.87
C LEU A 170 -0.92 -1.60 13.32
N ARG A 171 0.03 -2.10 12.53
CA ARG A 171 -0.02 -3.45 11.95
C ARG A 171 0.23 -4.53 12.98
N LEU A 172 0.83 -4.25 14.13
CA LEU A 172 1.13 -5.26 15.16
C LEU A 172 -0.15 -5.88 15.73
N VAL A 173 -1.13 -5.04 16.10
CA VAL A 173 -2.42 -5.46 16.67
C VAL A 173 -3.47 -5.61 15.58
N LYS A 174 -3.96 -6.83 15.38
CA LYS A 174 -4.89 -7.17 14.29
C LYS A 174 -6.33 -6.80 14.64
N SER A 175 -7.06 -6.26 13.68
CA SER A 175 -8.50 -6.04 13.80
C SER A 175 -9.29 -7.36 13.72
N PRO A 176 -10.56 -7.39 14.15
CA PRO A 176 -11.41 -8.55 13.95
C PRO A 176 -11.56 -8.96 12.48
N ALA A 177 -11.55 -8.00 11.54
CA ALA A 177 -11.62 -8.28 10.12
C ALA A 177 -10.33 -8.96 9.61
N GLU A 178 -9.16 -8.51 10.08
CA GLU A 178 -7.87 -9.12 9.76
C GLU A 178 -7.75 -10.52 10.35
N ILE A 179 -8.20 -10.73 11.59
CA ILE A 179 -8.24 -12.07 12.21
C ILE A 179 -9.14 -13.00 11.39
N LYS A 180 -10.27 -12.51 10.87
CA LYS A 180 -11.14 -13.30 9.98
C LYS A 180 -10.43 -13.70 8.68
N GLN A 181 -9.66 -12.80 8.07
CA GLN A 181 -8.84 -13.11 6.90
C GLN A 181 -7.74 -14.14 7.22
N ILE A 182 -7.04 -13.96 8.34
CA ILE A 182 -6.01 -14.91 8.81
C ILE A 182 -6.62 -16.30 9.02
N ASN A 183 -7.78 -16.39 9.66
CA ASN A 183 -8.48 -17.66 9.86
C ASN A 183 -8.90 -18.31 8.54
N ALA A 184 -9.28 -17.53 7.54
CA ALA A 184 -9.56 -18.06 6.21
C ALA A 184 -8.29 -18.60 5.53
N ALA A 185 -7.17 -17.89 5.64
CA ALA A 185 -5.88 -18.35 5.15
C ALA A 185 -5.44 -19.65 5.85
N ILE A 186 -5.58 -19.75 7.18
CA ILE A 186 -5.29 -20.98 7.93
C ILE A 186 -6.13 -22.16 7.43
N LYS A 187 -7.43 -21.95 7.17
CA LYS A 187 -8.30 -23.00 6.62
C LYS A 187 -7.85 -23.47 5.23
N ALA A 188 -7.43 -22.53 4.37
CA ALA A 188 -6.88 -22.87 3.06
C ALA A 188 -5.56 -23.63 3.19
N THR A 189 -4.65 -23.18 4.06
CA THR A 189 -3.38 -23.87 4.34
C THR A 189 -3.62 -25.29 4.84
N HIS A 190 -4.56 -25.47 5.78
CA HIS A 190 -4.93 -26.77 6.32
C HIS A 190 -5.46 -27.71 5.21
N ASN A 191 -6.29 -27.21 4.29
CA ASN A 191 -6.75 -28.00 3.14
C ASN A 191 -5.57 -28.44 2.27
N GLY A 192 -4.69 -27.51 1.86
CA GLY A 192 -3.53 -27.83 1.05
C GLY A 192 -2.60 -28.86 1.69
N LEU A 193 -2.33 -28.72 3.00
CA LEU A 193 -1.49 -29.68 3.73
C LEU A 193 -2.13 -31.08 3.75
N ASN A 194 -3.44 -31.19 3.97
CA ASN A 194 -4.12 -32.49 3.94
C ASN A 194 -4.00 -33.18 2.57
N ARG A 195 -4.06 -32.42 1.47
CA ARG A 195 -3.90 -32.97 0.11
C ARG A 195 -2.47 -33.39 -0.19
N LEU A 196 -1.50 -32.59 0.25
CA LEU A 196 -0.09 -32.94 0.15
C LEU A 196 0.18 -34.24 0.91
N MET A 197 -0.28 -34.34 2.16
CA MET A 197 -0.08 -35.52 3.02
C MET A 197 -0.73 -36.77 2.42
N ALA A 198 -1.90 -36.66 1.79
CA ALA A 198 -2.56 -37.78 1.12
C ALA A 198 -1.78 -38.33 -0.10
N LYS A 199 -0.88 -37.53 -0.71
CA LYS A 199 -0.04 -37.96 -1.84
C LYS A 199 1.37 -38.38 -1.42
N LEU A 200 1.75 -38.19 -0.16
CA LEU A 200 3.10 -38.41 0.33
C LEU A 200 3.43 -39.92 0.36
N LYS A 201 4.27 -40.38 -0.58
CA LYS A 201 4.77 -41.76 -0.63
C LYS A 201 6.13 -41.81 -1.34
N PRO A 202 6.97 -42.84 -1.07
CA PRO A 202 8.22 -43.04 -1.79
C PRO A 202 8.00 -43.04 -3.31
N GLY A 203 8.87 -42.33 -4.05
CA GLY A 203 8.80 -42.20 -5.50
C GLY A 203 7.94 -41.05 -6.04
N VAL A 204 7.24 -40.29 -5.19
CA VAL A 204 6.55 -39.05 -5.61
C VAL A 204 7.52 -37.87 -5.55
N GLY A 205 7.59 -37.07 -6.62
CA GLY A 205 8.46 -35.91 -6.70
C GLY A 205 7.93 -34.68 -5.96
N GLU A 206 8.83 -33.79 -5.55
CA GLU A 206 8.49 -32.54 -4.85
C GLU A 206 7.50 -31.66 -5.63
N ARG A 207 7.63 -31.63 -6.96
CA ARG A 207 6.71 -30.88 -7.83
C ARG A 207 5.27 -31.37 -7.72
N ASP A 208 5.06 -32.67 -7.61
CA ASP A 208 3.71 -33.24 -7.52
C ASP A 208 3.08 -32.98 -6.14
N LEU A 209 3.89 -32.95 -5.09
CA LEU A 209 3.49 -32.53 -3.75
C LEU A 209 3.14 -31.03 -3.73
N HIS A 210 3.96 -30.19 -4.37
CA HIS A 210 3.68 -28.76 -4.51
C HIS A 210 2.36 -28.52 -5.25
N ASN A 211 2.13 -29.22 -6.36
CA ASN A 211 0.88 -29.11 -7.12
C ASN A 211 -0.35 -29.54 -6.28
N ALA A 212 -0.22 -30.56 -5.44
CA ALA A 212 -1.29 -30.98 -4.54
C ALA A 212 -1.58 -29.94 -3.45
N LEU A 213 -0.53 -29.31 -2.92
CA LEU A 213 -0.63 -28.23 -1.94
C LEU A 213 -1.36 -27.02 -2.52
N VAL A 214 -0.88 -26.49 -3.65
CA VAL A 214 -1.47 -25.33 -4.33
C VAL A 214 -2.91 -25.63 -4.78
N GLY A 215 -3.18 -26.83 -5.28
CA GLY A 215 -4.53 -27.25 -5.63
C GLY A 215 -5.50 -27.24 -4.44
N GLY A 216 -5.04 -27.56 -3.23
CA GLY A 216 -5.88 -27.44 -2.02
C GLY A 216 -6.10 -26.00 -1.57
N PHE A 217 -5.14 -25.09 -1.80
CA PHE A 217 -5.34 -23.66 -1.54
C PHE A 217 -6.43 -23.09 -2.46
N ALA A 218 -6.36 -23.41 -3.76
CA ALA A 218 -7.31 -22.94 -4.76
C ALA A 218 -8.75 -23.40 -4.46
N GLU A 219 -8.95 -24.66 -4.08
CA GLU A 219 -10.27 -25.19 -3.73
C GLU A 219 -10.87 -24.55 -2.48
N ALA A 220 -10.03 -24.14 -1.53
CA ALA A 220 -10.47 -23.42 -0.35
C ALA A 220 -10.78 -21.93 -0.62
N GLY A 221 -10.70 -21.49 -1.89
CA GLY A 221 -10.97 -20.12 -2.31
C GLY A 221 -9.77 -19.19 -2.12
N SER A 222 -8.58 -19.71 -1.85
CA SER A 222 -7.35 -18.91 -1.96
C SER A 222 -7.01 -18.80 -3.43
N VAL A 223 -7.35 -17.65 -4.02
CA VAL A 223 -7.10 -17.36 -5.44
C VAL A 223 -5.59 -17.30 -5.75
N ARG A 224 -4.76 -17.20 -4.70
CA ARG A 224 -3.30 -17.12 -4.73
C ARG A 224 -2.72 -17.80 -3.51
#